data_AF-A0A0M9XVZ9-F1
#
_entry.id   AF-A0A0M9XVZ9-F1
#
_cell.length_a   1.000
_cell.length_b   1.000
_cell.length_c   1.000
_cell.angle_alpha   90.00
_cell.angle_beta   90.00
_cell.angle_gamma   90.00
#
_symmetry.space_group_name_H-M   'P 1'
#
loop_
_entity.id
_entity.type
_entity.pdbx_description
1 polymer ?
#
loop_
_entity_poly.entity_id
_entity_poly.type
_entity_poly.pdbx_seq_one_letter_code
_entity_poly.pdbx_strand_id
1 'polypeptide(L)'
;MPGGRLTQQERQQIALGLADGLAYAEIARRLERPTSTVTREVMRNGGPTAYRADLAHRATERRAHRRRQTAPRGRPAPPQTHGRDADAVREYEEMFTTLLMQQGLPKMMSRVLTCLYTTDAGSCTASELVQRLQVSPASISKAITFLEAQGLIRRERDERRRERYVVDNDVWYQGMIAAARTNAQLAEAARQGVSVLGPDTPAAARLENIARFVDFVGESIARAAEQAREILYTDPEEAAEGADAPGSGRG
;
A
#
# COMPACT_ATOMS: atom_id res chain seq x y z
N MET A 1 25.87 -36.27 -13.76
CA MET A 1 24.92 -35.33 -14.42
C MET A 1 24.52 -34.27 -13.42
N PRO A 2 24.99 -33.00 -13.52
CA PRO A 2 24.60 -31.99 -12.54
C PRO A 2 23.16 -31.57 -12.82
N GLY A 3 22.20 -32.25 -12.18
CA GLY A 3 20.75 -32.06 -12.31
C GLY A 3 20.17 -31.08 -11.27
N GLY A 4 20.97 -30.15 -10.75
CA GLY A 4 20.55 -29.14 -9.79
C GLY A 4 19.86 -27.94 -10.45
N ARG A 5 19.06 -27.19 -9.67
CA ARG A 5 18.52 -25.87 -10.08
C ARG A 5 19.68 -24.97 -10.50
N LEU A 6 19.46 -24.14 -11.53
CA LEU A 6 20.44 -23.11 -11.89
C LEU A 6 20.73 -22.22 -10.68
N THR A 7 21.99 -21.84 -10.49
CA THR A 7 22.43 -20.89 -9.45
C THR A 7 22.17 -19.45 -9.90
N GLN A 8 22.41 -18.47 -9.03
CA GLN A 8 22.32 -17.06 -9.43
C GLN A 8 23.42 -16.72 -10.45
N GLN A 9 24.64 -17.21 -10.24
CA GLN A 9 25.78 -16.99 -11.13
C GLN A 9 25.53 -17.57 -12.52
N GLU A 10 25.01 -18.79 -12.62
CA GLU A 10 24.65 -19.39 -13.92
C GLU A 10 23.57 -18.56 -14.64
N ARG A 11 22.60 -18.00 -13.91
CA ARG A 11 21.59 -17.10 -14.51
C ARG A 11 22.17 -15.80 -15.01
N GLN A 12 23.17 -15.24 -14.33
CA GLN A 12 23.87 -14.03 -14.78
C GLN A 12 24.64 -14.30 -16.08
N GLN A 13 25.30 -15.45 -16.19
CA GLN A 13 25.97 -15.87 -17.42
C GLN A 13 24.99 -16.12 -18.58
N ILE A 14 23.78 -16.63 -18.31
CA ILE A 14 22.71 -16.68 -19.32
C ILE A 14 22.34 -15.26 -19.79
N ALA A 15 22.14 -14.32 -18.87
CA ALA A 15 21.77 -12.94 -19.23
C ALA A 15 22.84 -12.24 -20.06
N LEU A 16 24.12 -12.43 -19.72
CA LEU A 16 25.25 -11.90 -20.50
C LEU A 16 25.30 -12.53 -21.90
N GLY A 17 25.17 -13.86 -22.00
CA GLY A 17 25.17 -14.52 -23.30
C GLY A 17 24.01 -14.09 -24.21
N LEU A 18 22.84 -13.76 -23.64
CA LEU A 18 21.72 -13.20 -24.41
C LEU A 18 21.98 -11.77 -24.87
N ALA A 19 22.60 -10.94 -24.02
CA ALA A 19 22.98 -9.58 -24.37
C ALA A 19 24.02 -9.55 -25.51
N ASP A 20 24.93 -10.53 -25.51
CA ASP A 20 25.93 -10.73 -26.57
C ASP A 20 25.36 -11.41 -27.84
N GLY A 21 24.05 -11.72 -27.87
CA GLY A 21 23.39 -12.33 -29.02
C GLY A 21 23.75 -13.81 -29.26
N LEU A 22 24.29 -14.51 -28.26
CA LEU A 22 24.68 -15.91 -28.39
C LEU A 22 23.45 -16.84 -28.48
N ALA A 23 23.59 -17.90 -29.28
CA ALA A 23 22.58 -18.96 -29.35
C ALA A 23 22.50 -19.74 -28.04
N TYR A 24 21.30 -20.22 -27.67
CA TYR A 24 21.08 -20.92 -26.39
C TYR A 24 21.94 -22.18 -26.22
N ALA A 25 22.29 -22.87 -27.30
CA ALA A 25 23.17 -24.04 -27.27
C ALA A 25 24.60 -23.67 -26.85
N GLU A 26 25.08 -22.51 -27.29
CA GLU A 26 26.42 -22.02 -26.95
C GLU A 26 26.47 -21.54 -25.49
N ILE A 27 25.43 -20.83 -25.02
CA ILE A 27 25.28 -20.47 -23.60
C ILE A 27 25.26 -21.73 -22.73
N ALA A 28 24.49 -22.75 -23.12
CA ALA A 28 24.37 -23.99 -22.38
C ALA A 28 25.69 -24.78 -22.30
N ARG A 29 26.46 -24.80 -23.40
CA ARG A 29 27.80 -25.42 -23.45
C ARG A 29 28.78 -24.76 -22.49
N ARG A 30 28.78 -23.41 -22.40
CA ARG A 30 29.63 -22.65 -21.46
C ARG A 30 29.27 -22.88 -19.99
N LEU A 31 28.01 -23.19 -19.72
CA LEU A 31 27.50 -23.50 -18.38
C LEU A 31 27.62 -24.99 -18.02
N GLU A 32 28.08 -25.83 -18.94
CA GLU A 32 28.03 -27.29 -18.82
C GLU A 32 26.63 -27.82 -18.48
N ARG A 33 25.59 -27.17 -19.03
CA ARG A 33 24.18 -27.53 -18.82
C ARG A 33 23.53 -27.96 -20.15
N PRO A 34 22.44 -28.75 -20.09
CA PRO A 34 21.64 -29.03 -21.30
C PRO A 34 21.00 -27.77 -21.88
N THR A 35 20.94 -27.66 -23.22
CA THR A 35 20.29 -26.55 -23.94
C THR A 35 18.83 -26.35 -23.55
N SER A 36 18.13 -27.45 -23.22
CA SER A 36 16.74 -27.41 -22.76
C SER A 36 16.56 -26.75 -21.38
N THR A 37 17.62 -26.68 -20.57
CA THR A 37 17.60 -25.98 -19.27
C THR A 37 17.64 -24.48 -19.49
N VAL A 38 18.56 -23.99 -20.33
CA VAL A 38 18.67 -22.57 -20.67
C VAL A 38 17.40 -22.09 -21.38
N THR A 39 16.92 -22.84 -22.38
CA THR A 39 15.71 -22.50 -23.13
C THR A 39 14.49 -22.37 -22.20
N ARG A 40 14.27 -23.35 -21.31
CA ARG A 40 13.14 -23.30 -20.37
C ARG A 40 13.30 -22.19 -19.33
N GLU A 41 14.50 -21.94 -18.85
CA GLU A 41 14.77 -20.85 -17.91
C GLU A 41 14.45 -19.50 -18.55
N VAL A 42 14.94 -19.26 -19.77
CA VAL A 42 14.72 -18.00 -20.49
C VAL A 42 13.23 -17.79 -20.78
N MET A 43 12.57 -18.80 -21.37
CA MET A 43 11.14 -18.70 -21.71
C MET A 43 10.24 -18.53 -20.48
N ARG A 44 10.59 -19.17 -19.36
CA ARG A 44 9.83 -19.07 -18.10
C ARG A 44 9.98 -17.70 -17.41
N ASN A 45 11.03 -16.95 -17.72
CA ASN A 45 11.34 -15.69 -17.04
C ASN A 45 11.40 -14.50 -18.02
N GLY A 46 10.47 -14.46 -18.97
CA GLY A 46 10.25 -13.28 -19.83
C GLY A 46 10.75 -13.41 -21.27
N GLY A 47 11.38 -14.53 -21.64
CA GLY A 47 11.89 -14.73 -23.00
C GLY A 47 13.19 -13.96 -23.27
N PRO A 48 13.82 -14.15 -24.44
CA PRO A 48 15.18 -13.68 -24.72
C PRO A 48 15.37 -12.16 -24.61
N THR A 49 14.36 -11.37 -24.95
CA THR A 49 14.43 -9.91 -24.98
C THR A 49 14.20 -9.26 -23.60
N ALA A 50 13.49 -9.94 -22.70
CA ALA A 50 13.16 -9.43 -21.37
C ALA A 50 13.79 -10.23 -20.22
N TYR A 51 14.66 -11.21 -20.52
CA TYR A 51 15.29 -12.04 -19.51
C TYR A 51 16.20 -11.23 -18.59
N ARG A 52 15.97 -11.34 -17.28
CA ARG A 52 16.80 -10.72 -16.23
C ARG A 52 17.15 -11.74 -15.17
N ALA A 53 18.46 -11.93 -14.94
CA ALA A 53 18.99 -12.96 -14.04
C ALA A 53 18.47 -12.86 -12.60
N ASP A 54 18.44 -11.65 -12.04
CA ASP A 54 18.01 -11.43 -10.66
C ASP A 54 16.50 -11.63 -10.47
N LEU A 55 15.69 -11.25 -11.47
CA LEU A 55 14.24 -11.50 -11.45
C LEU A 55 13.94 -12.99 -11.56
N ALA A 56 14.65 -13.70 -12.43
CA ALA A 56 14.54 -15.15 -12.60
C ALA A 56 14.96 -15.91 -11.32
N HIS A 57 16.01 -15.44 -10.64
CA HIS A 57 16.45 -16.02 -9.36
C HIS A 57 15.40 -15.81 -8.26
N ARG A 58 14.93 -14.57 -8.05
CA ARG A 58 13.87 -14.27 -7.07
C ARG A 58 12.56 -14.97 -7.37
N ALA A 59 12.16 -15.12 -8.63
CA ALA A 59 10.97 -15.88 -9.01
C ALA A 59 11.11 -17.37 -8.65
N THR A 60 12.31 -17.92 -8.81
CA THR A 60 12.64 -19.30 -8.46
C THR A 60 12.61 -19.52 -6.94
N GLU A 61 13.15 -18.59 -6.16
CA GLU A 61 13.08 -18.61 -4.68
C GLU A 61 11.65 -18.47 -4.18
N ARG A 62 10.87 -17.51 -4.71
CA ARG A 62 9.44 -17.32 -4.37
C ARG A 62 8.63 -18.59 -4.58
N ARG A 63 8.84 -19.31 -5.69
CA ARG A 63 8.18 -20.60 -5.97
C ARG A 63 8.60 -21.70 -5.00
N ALA A 64 9.88 -21.77 -4.64
CA ALA A 64 10.35 -22.73 -3.63
C ALA A 64 9.76 -22.43 -2.25
N HIS A 65 9.64 -21.15 -1.89
CA HIS A 65 9.08 -20.70 -0.63
C HIS A 65 7.56 -20.97 -0.55
N ARG A 66 6.82 -20.74 -1.65
CA ARG A 66 5.39 -21.07 -1.79
C ARG A 66 5.12 -22.57 -1.61
N ARG A 67 5.95 -23.43 -2.21
CA ARG A 67 5.83 -24.89 -2.09
C ARG A 67 6.09 -25.38 -0.65
N ARG A 68 6.92 -24.65 0.10
CA ARG A 68 7.22 -24.95 1.52
C ARG A 68 6.12 -24.44 2.47
N GLN A 69 5.28 -23.49 2.03
CA GLN A 69 4.16 -22.93 2.79
C GLN A 69 2.81 -23.61 2.50
N THR A 70 2.70 -24.46 1.48
CA THR A 70 1.45 -25.17 1.08
C THR A 70 1.06 -26.38 1.94
N ALA A 71 1.30 -26.35 3.26
CA ALA A 71 0.57 -27.18 4.22
C ALA A 71 0.35 -26.36 5.50
N PRO A 72 -0.88 -26.17 6.03
CA PRO A 72 -2.18 -26.78 5.72
C PRO A 72 -3.18 -25.84 4.99
N ARG A 73 -4.15 -26.45 4.28
CA ARG A 73 -5.31 -25.78 3.68
C ARG A 73 -6.18 -25.10 4.75
N GLY A 74 -6.30 -23.78 4.67
CA GLY A 74 -7.33 -22.99 5.35
C GLY A 74 -8.37 -22.48 4.35
N ARG A 75 -9.64 -22.72 4.66
CA ARG A 75 -10.92 -22.28 4.06
C ARG A 75 -10.86 -21.28 2.88
N PRO A 76 -11.60 -21.50 1.78
CA PRO A 76 -11.62 -20.56 0.66
C PRO A 76 -12.07 -19.19 1.14
N ALA A 77 -11.35 -18.15 0.71
CA ALA A 77 -11.80 -16.78 0.85
C ALA A 77 -13.25 -16.69 0.32
N PRO A 78 -14.15 -15.93 0.97
CA PRO A 78 -15.49 -15.75 0.45
C PRO A 78 -15.43 -15.29 -1.02
N PRO A 79 -16.36 -15.75 -1.88
CA PRO A 79 -16.37 -15.38 -3.27
C PRO A 79 -16.33 -13.85 -3.39
N GLN A 80 -15.37 -13.34 -4.16
CA GLN A 80 -15.25 -11.91 -4.40
C GLN A 80 -16.51 -11.44 -5.10
N THR A 81 -17.24 -10.52 -4.47
CA THR A 81 -18.61 -10.14 -4.82
C THR A 81 -18.74 -9.58 -6.24
N HIS A 82 -17.62 -9.24 -6.88
CA HIS A 82 -17.54 -8.53 -8.16
C HIS A 82 -16.73 -9.24 -9.25
N GLY A 83 -16.44 -10.55 -9.11
CA GLY A 83 -15.73 -11.32 -10.16
C GLY A 83 -14.29 -10.89 -10.43
N ARG A 84 -13.64 -10.19 -9.48
CA ARG A 84 -12.26 -9.71 -9.60
C ARG A 84 -11.26 -10.87 -9.57
N ASP A 85 -10.13 -10.71 -10.24
CA ASP A 85 -9.01 -11.65 -10.16
C ASP A 85 -8.37 -11.55 -8.77
N ALA A 86 -8.41 -12.65 -8.02
CA ALA A 86 -7.87 -12.73 -6.67
C ALA A 86 -6.36 -12.48 -6.59
N ASP A 87 -5.61 -12.83 -7.63
CA ASP A 87 -4.18 -12.58 -7.64
C ASP A 87 -3.89 -11.09 -7.87
N ALA A 88 -4.67 -10.42 -8.74
CA ALA A 88 -4.56 -8.98 -8.97
C ALA A 88 -4.94 -8.14 -7.73
N VAL A 89 -6.01 -8.52 -7.03
CA VAL A 89 -6.42 -7.85 -5.78
C VAL A 89 -5.32 -7.95 -4.72
N ARG A 90 -4.70 -9.13 -4.56
CA ARG A 90 -3.60 -9.32 -3.61
C ARG A 90 -2.36 -8.50 -3.98
N GLU A 91 -2.01 -8.41 -5.26
CA GLU A 91 -0.90 -7.57 -5.73
C GLU A 91 -1.15 -6.08 -5.43
N TYR A 92 -2.39 -5.62 -5.65
CA TYR A 92 -2.80 -4.27 -5.28
C TYR A 92 -2.71 -4.02 -3.76
N GLU A 93 -3.21 -4.95 -2.94
CA GLU A 93 -3.12 -4.86 -1.47
C GLU A 93 -1.64 -4.77 -1.01
N GLU A 94 -0.74 -5.55 -1.60
CA GLU A 94 0.70 -5.53 -1.28
C GLU A 94 1.36 -4.20 -1.68
N MET A 95 1.03 -3.69 -2.88
CA MET A 95 1.49 -2.38 -3.35
C MET A 95 1.00 -1.26 -2.44
N PHE A 96 -0.30 -1.22 -2.14
CA PHE A 96 -0.91 -0.18 -1.33
C PHE A 96 -0.40 -0.20 0.12
N THR A 97 -0.20 -1.39 0.68
CA THR A 97 0.46 -1.56 1.99
C THR A 97 1.87 -0.99 1.99
N THR A 98 2.63 -1.18 0.89
CA THR A 98 4.00 -0.66 0.77
C THR A 98 4.01 0.87 0.71
N LEU A 99 3.05 1.48 0.03
CA LEU A 99 2.90 2.94 0.00
C LEU A 99 2.61 3.52 1.38
N LEU A 100 1.68 2.91 2.13
CA LEU A 100 1.37 3.33 3.50
C LEU A 100 2.60 3.22 4.42
N MET A 101 3.41 2.17 4.26
CA MET A 101 4.66 2.01 5.00
C MET A 101 5.68 3.11 4.68
N GLN A 102 5.76 3.55 3.42
CA GLN A 102 6.64 4.65 3.01
C GLN A 102 6.23 5.99 3.62
N GLN A 103 4.95 6.17 3.96
CA GLN A 103 4.44 7.33 4.69
C GLN A 103 4.72 7.27 6.21
N GLY A 104 5.48 6.27 6.67
CA GLY A 104 5.90 6.15 8.08
C GLY A 104 4.97 5.30 8.95
N LEU A 105 3.91 4.73 8.39
CA LEU A 105 3.05 3.81 9.15
C LEU A 105 3.74 2.47 9.40
N PRO A 106 3.65 1.91 10.61
CA PRO A 106 4.16 0.57 10.86
C PRO A 106 3.46 -0.47 9.98
N LYS A 107 4.19 -1.53 9.61
CA LYS A 107 3.72 -2.58 8.68
C LYS A 107 2.36 -3.16 9.05
N MET A 108 2.12 -3.44 10.33
CA MET A 108 0.85 -4.05 10.76
C MET A 108 -0.35 -3.10 10.62
N MET A 109 -0.15 -1.82 10.90
CA MET A 109 -1.16 -0.77 10.80
C MET A 109 -1.49 -0.51 9.32
N SER A 110 -0.47 -0.49 8.47
CA SER A 110 -0.60 -0.41 7.02
C SER A 110 -1.46 -1.56 6.47
N ARG A 111 -1.19 -2.80 6.91
CA ARG A 111 -1.98 -3.97 6.51
C ARG A 111 -3.44 -3.90 6.96
N VAL A 112 -3.70 -3.40 8.16
CA VAL A 112 -5.07 -3.21 8.66
C VAL A 112 -5.81 -2.15 7.84
N LEU A 113 -5.18 -1.01 7.57
CA LEU A 113 -5.77 0.03 6.71
C LEU A 113 -6.05 -0.49 5.31
N THR A 114 -5.08 -1.14 4.66
CA THR A 114 -5.29 -1.75 3.33
C THR A 114 -6.50 -2.68 3.33
N CYS A 115 -6.64 -3.55 4.34
CA CYS A 115 -7.77 -4.47 4.45
C CYS A 115 -9.11 -3.76 4.62
N LEU A 116 -9.13 -2.62 5.31
CA LEU A 116 -10.34 -1.80 5.49
C LEU A 116 -10.67 -1.00 4.22
N TYR A 117 -9.68 -0.46 3.52
CA TYR A 117 -9.88 0.26 2.25
C TYR A 117 -10.36 -0.64 1.11
N THR A 118 -10.01 -1.92 1.13
CA THR A 118 -10.30 -2.87 0.05
C THR A 118 -11.49 -3.78 0.34
N THR A 119 -12.13 -3.65 1.51
CA THR A 119 -13.30 -4.45 1.86
C THR A 119 -14.56 -3.90 1.20
N ASP A 120 -15.21 -4.72 0.37
CA ASP A 120 -16.49 -4.35 -0.26
C ASP A 120 -17.62 -4.12 0.78
N ALA A 121 -17.47 -4.62 2.01
CA ALA A 121 -18.42 -4.41 3.10
C ALA A 121 -18.32 -3.01 3.75
N GLY A 122 -17.35 -2.17 3.35
CA GLY A 122 -17.05 -0.86 3.93
C GLY A 122 -16.51 -0.88 5.38
N SER A 123 -16.66 -2.01 6.07
CA SER A 123 -16.28 -2.17 7.47
C SER A 123 -15.78 -3.59 7.75
N CYS A 124 -15.03 -3.77 8.85
CA CYS A 124 -14.65 -5.09 9.36
C CYS A 124 -14.74 -5.13 10.88
N THR A 125 -15.08 -6.30 11.43
CA THR A 125 -14.90 -6.63 12.85
C THR A 125 -13.47 -7.04 13.15
N ALA A 126 -13.06 -7.01 14.43
CA ALA A 126 -11.75 -7.50 14.84
C ALA A 126 -11.51 -8.98 14.44
N SER A 127 -12.54 -9.82 14.53
CA SER A 127 -12.46 -11.23 14.12
C SER A 127 -12.27 -11.40 12.61
N GLU A 128 -12.90 -10.56 11.80
CA GLU A 128 -12.71 -10.58 10.34
C GLU A 128 -11.31 -10.11 9.96
N LEU A 129 -10.79 -9.08 10.62
CA LEU A 129 -9.40 -8.63 10.44
C LEU A 129 -8.38 -9.72 10.82
N VAL A 130 -8.60 -10.43 11.93
CA VAL A 130 -7.78 -11.60 12.33
C VAL A 130 -7.78 -12.66 11.24
N GLN A 131 -8.96 -13.00 10.70
CA GLN A 131 -9.10 -14.02 9.67
C GLN A 131 -8.49 -13.60 8.33
N ARG A 132 -8.72 -12.36 7.88
CA ARG A 132 -8.21 -11.87 6.59
C ARG A 132 -6.70 -11.68 6.61
N LEU A 133 -6.16 -11.11 7.69
CA LEU A 133 -4.74 -10.80 7.79
C LEU A 133 -3.90 -11.97 8.31
N GLN A 134 -4.53 -13.03 8.82
CA GLN A 134 -3.89 -14.21 9.40
C GLN A 134 -2.89 -13.83 10.51
N VAL A 135 -3.35 -12.99 11.44
CA VAL A 135 -2.55 -12.50 12.58
C VAL A 135 -3.30 -12.67 13.91
N SER A 136 -2.59 -12.53 15.03
CA SER A 136 -3.21 -12.73 16.34
C SER A 136 -4.22 -11.61 16.70
N PRO A 137 -5.25 -11.93 17.50
CA PRO A 137 -6.18 -10.92 18.03
C PRO A 137 -5.48 -9.76 18.73
N ALA A 138 -4.42 -10.05 19.50
CA ALA A 138 -3.63 -9.03 20.18
C ALA A 138 -2.95 -8.05 19.21
N SER A 139 -2.50 -8.52 18.05
CA SER A 139 -1.91 -7.65 17.02
C SER A 139 -2.96 -6.71 16.42
N ILE A 140 -4.17 -7.24 16.20
CA ILE A 140 -5.31 -6.46 15.72
C ILE A 140 -5.73 -5.41 16.75
N SER A 141 -5.85 -5.77 18.03
CA SER A 141 -6.16 -4.81 19.11
C SER A 141 -5.16 -3.66 19.15
N LYS A 142 -3.85 -3.95 19.10
CA LYS A 142 -2.81 -2.90 19.09
C LYS A 142 -2.89 -2.01 17.86
N ALA A 143 -3.11 -2.60 16.69
CA ALA A 143 -3.22 -1.84 15.44
C ALA A 143 -4.45 -0.93 15.46
N ILE A 144 -5.60 -1.42 15.94
CA ILE A 144 -6.82 -0.63 16.09
C ILE A 144 -6.59 0.55 17.04
N THR A 145 -6.07 0.31 18.25
CA THR A 145 -5.81 1.38 19.22
C THR A 145 -4.88 2.45 18.64
N PHE A 146 -3.84 2.04 17.91
CA PHE A 146 -2.94 2.98 17.26
C PHE A 146 -3.64 3.80 16.17
N LEU A 147 -4.36 3.13 15.26
CA LEU A 147 -5.02 3.77 14.14
C LEU A 147 -6.15 4.69 14.61
N GLU A 148 -6.90 4.30 15.62
CA GLU A 148 -7.95 5.11 16.25
C GLU A 148 -7.36 6.36 16.92
N ALA A 149 -6.24 6.22 17.64
CA ALA A 149 -5.54 7.36 18.25
C ALA A 149 -4.96 8.34 17.21
N GLN A 150 -4.63 7.86 16.01
CA GLN A 150 -4.20 8.68 14.88
C GLN A 150 -5.38 9.24 14.07
N GLY A 151 -6.63 8.94 14.46
CA GLY A 151 -7.83 9.35 13.72
C GLY A 151 -7.97 8.68 12.34
N LEU A 152 -7.29 7.55 12.12
CA LEU A 152 -7.23 6.84 10.84
C LEU A 152 -8.35 5.80 10.64
N ILE A 153 -9.03 5.43 11.72
CA ILE A 153 -10.21 4.56 11.71
C ILE A 153 -11.20 5.04 12.76
N ARG A 154 -12.48 4.70 12.58
CA ARG A 154 -13.53 4.90 13.58
C ARG A 154 -14.13 3.58 14.02
N ARG A 155 -14.54 3.51 15.29
CA ARG A 155 -15.32 2.41 15.83
C ARG A 155 -16.81 2.72 15.74
N GLU A 156 -17.55 1.82 15.12
CA GLU A 156 -19.01 1.85 15.01
C GLU A 156 -19.63 0.64 15.69
N ARG A 157 -20.89 0.79 16.13
CA ARG A 157 -21.70 -0.32 16.62
C ARG A 157 -22.74 -0.66 15.58
N ASP A 158 -22.66 -1.87 15.05
CA ASP A 158 -23.69 -2.43 14.16
C ASP A 158 -24.98 -2.72 14.96
N GLU A 159 -26.11 -2.95 14.28
CA GLU A 159 -27.43 -3.27 14.85
C GLU A 159 -27.38 -4.42 15.86
N ARG A 160 -26.43 -5.34 15.66
CA ARG A 160 -26.17 -6.49 16.55
C ARG A 160 -25.21 -6.19 17.71
N ARG A 161 -24.97 -4.91 18.01
CA ARG A 161 -24.03 -4.39 19.03
C ARG A 161 -22.59 -4.90 18.90
N ARG A 162 -22.17 -5.29 17.69
CA ARG A 162 -20.79 -5.68 17.42
C ARG A 162 -19.98 -4.47 17.01
N GLU A 163 -18.77 -4.37 17.52
CA GLU A 163 -17.83 -3.32 17.12
C GLU A 163 -17.33 -3.59 15.69
N ARG A 164 -17.52 -2.60 14.82
CA ARG A 164 -17.00 -2.56 13.46
C ARG A 164 -16.03 -1.40 13.32
N TYR A 165 -15.01 -1.60 12.51
CA TYR A 165 -14.01 -0.61 12.18
C TYR A 165 -14.23 -0.18 10.75
N VAL A 166 -14.27 1.14 10.55
CA VAL A 166 -14.49 1.78 9.25
C VAL A 166 -13.31 2.72 9.01
N VAL A 167 -12.84 2.75 7.77
CA VAL A 167 -12.00 3.85 7.29
C VAL A 167 -12.95 4.85 6.66
N ASP A 168 -13.21 5.92 7.39
CA ASP A 168 -14.17 6.94 7.02
C ASP A 168 -13.54 7.89 5.97
N ASN A 169 -14.35 8.48 5.09
CA ASN A 169 -13.90 9.60 4.27
C ASN A 169 -13.51 10.79 5.16
N ASP A 170 -14.13 10.91 6.34
CA ASP A 170 -13.76 11.86 7.39
C ASP A 170 -12.33 11.69 7.90
N VAL A 171 -11.71 10.51 7.77
CA VAL A 171 -10.32 10.27 8.22
C VAL A 171 -9.34 11.17 7.47
N TRP A 172 -9.55 11.34 6.16
CA TRP A 172 -8.68 12.21 5.37
C TRP A 172 -8.85 13.67 5.77
N TYR A 173 -10.09 14.11 5.96
CA TYR A 173 -10.40 15.44 6.46
C TYR A 173 -9.81 15.67 7.86
N GLN A 174 -10.11 14.81 8.84
CA GLN A 174 -9.60 14.90 10.21
C GLN A 174 -8.07 14.80 10.27
N GLY A 175 -7.45 13.96 9.43
CA GLY A 175 -6.00 13.85 9.30
C GLY A 175 -5.34 15.13 8.79
N MET A 176 -5.92 15.75 7.76
CA MET A 176 -5.47 17.06 7.28
C MET A 176 -5.64 18.16 8.34
N ILE A 177 -6.79 18.19 9.03
CA ILE A 177 -7.02 19.13 10.14
C ILE A 177 -6.04 18.90 11.29
N ALA A 178 -5.72 17.65 11.63
CA ALA A 178 -4.73 17.31 12.64
C ALA A 178 -3.32 17.79 12.22
N ALA A 179 -2.92 17.55 10.98
CA ALA A 179 -1.65 18.02 10.43
C ALA A 179 -1.54 19.56 10.45
N ALA A 180 -2.62 20.26 10.11
CA ALA A 180 -2.69 21.72 10.21
C ALA A 180 -2.48 22.20 11.67
N ARG A 181 -3.12 21.55 12.65
CA ARG A 181 -2.93 21.87 14.08
C ARG A 181 -1.51 21.62 14.55
N THR A 182 -0.88 20.51 14.14
CA THR A 182 0.52 20.22 14.48
C THR A 182 1.47 21.28 13.91
N ASN A 183 1.25 21.72 12.67
CA ASN A 183 2.04 22.79 12.07
C ASN A 183 1.86 24.13 12.82
N ALA A 184 0.63 24.47 13.23
CA ALA A 184 0.37 25.67 14.02
C ALA A 184 1.09 25.64 15.38
N GLN A 185 1.10 24.48 16.06
CA GLN A 185 1.85 24.30 17.32
C GLN A 185 3.36 24.47 17.10
N LEU A 186 3.90 23.96 15.99
CA LEU A 186 5.31 24.13 15.65
C LEU A 186 5.65 25.59 15.34
N ALA A 187 4.79 26.30 14.60
CA ALA A 187 4.96 27.73 14.33
C ALA A 187 5.03 28.53 15.64
N GLU A 188 4.13 28.23 16.57
CA GLU A 188 4.07 28.89 17.86
C GLU A 188 5.32 28.61 18.72
N ALA A 189 5.76 27.36 18.79
CA ALA A 189 7.00 27.00 19.49
C ALA A 189 8.23 27.70 18.87
N ALA A 190 8.29 27.82 17.54
CA ALA A 190 9.37 28.53 16.86
C ALA A 190 9.37 30.04 17.21
N ARG A 191 8.19 30.68 17.24
CA ARG A 191 8.04 32.09 17.67
C ARG A 191 8.43 32.31 19.14
N GLN A 192 8.09 31.38 20.03
CA GLN A 192 8.56 31.44 21.42
C GLN A 192 10.09 31.37 21.49
N GLY A 193 10.72 30.55 20.66
CA GLY A 193 12.17 30.45 20.57
C GLY A 193 12.85 31.75 20.11
N VAL A 194 12.20 32.57 19.28
CA VAL A 194 12.70 33.90 18.90
C VAL A 194 12.85 34.82 20.11
N SER A 195 11.83 34.85 20.97
CA SER A 195 11.86 35.64 22.21
C SER A 195 12.94 35.16 23.19
N VAL A 196 13.16 33.84 23.28
CA VAL A 196 14.16 33.23 24.17
C VAL A 196 15.59 33.48 23.69
N LEU A 197 15.84 33.36 22.39
CA LEU A 197 17.18 33.46 21.80
C LEU A 197 17.62 34.89 21.51
N GLY A 198 16.71 35.86 21.61
CA GLY A 198 16.96 37.25 21.24
C GLY A 198 16.60 37.50 19.76
N PRO A 199 15.69 38.45 19.46
CA PRO A 199 15.19 38.70 18.10
C PRO A 199 16.27 39.02 17.07
N ASP A 200 17.36 39.66 17.50
CA ASP A 200 18.44 40.11 16.61
C ASP A 200 19.47 39.01 16.28
N THR A 201 19.25 37.78 16.77
CA THR A 201 20.19 36.68 16.52
C THR A 201 19.94 35.99 15.19
N PRO A 202 20.99 35.46 14.52
CA PRO A 202 20.81 34.61 13.35
C PRO A 202 19.95 33.36 13.62
N ALA A 203 19.89 32.90 14.87
CA ALA A 203 19.05 31.78 15.27
C ALA A 203 17.58 32.17 15.29
N ALA A 204 17.24 33.32 15.86
CA ALA A 204 15.89 33.90 15.79
C ALA A 204 15.44 34.09 14.35
N ALA A 205 16.29 34.63 13.47
CA ALA A 205 15.95 34.78 12.05
C ALA A 205 15.60 33.45 11.36
N ARG A 206 16.29 32.35 11.70
CA ARG A 206 15.95 31.01 11.18
C ARG A 206 14.63 30.50 11.74
N LEU A 207 14.39 30.65 13.03
CA LEU A 207 13.13 30.23 13.67
C LEU A 207 11.94 31.02 13.13
N GLU A 208 12.10 32.32 12.91
CA GLU A 208 11.08 33.18 12.31
C GLU A 208 10.73 32.73 10.88
N ASN A 209 11.74 32.35 10.09
CA ASN A 209 11.54 31.81 8.75
C ASN A 209 10.81 30.45 8.77
N ILE A 210 11.18 29.56 9.71
CA ILE A 210 10.49 28.27 9.89
C ILE A 210 9.04 28.52 10.31
N ALA A 211 8.81 29.38 11.30
CA ALA A 211 7.48 29.73 11.79
C ALA A 211 6.60 30.21 10.64
N ARG A 212 7.06 31.21 9.87
CA ARG A 212 6.32 31.75 8.72
C ARG A 212 5.95 30.68 7.69
N PHE A 213 6.89 29.79 7.37
CA PHE A 213 6.66 28.74 6.39
C PHE A 213 5.64 27.70 6.89
N VAL A 214 5.83 27.16 8.10
CA VAL A 214 4.95 26.09 8.60
C VAL A 214 3.56 26.60 8.93
N ASP A 215 3.42 27.88 9.34
CA ASP A 215 2.11 28.53 9.55
C ASP A 215 1.34 28.63 8.23
N PHE A 216 1.98 29.14 7.17
CA PHE A 216 1.38 29.21 5.83
C PHE A 216 0.95 27.83 5.31
N VAL A 217 1.80 26.81 5.50
CA VAL A 217 1.46 25.43 5.11
C VAL A 217 0.30 24.90 5.94
N GLY A 218 0.29 25.13 7.26
CA GLY A 218 -0.80 24.74 8.15
C GLY A 218 -2.14 25.33 7.74
N GLU A 219 -2.20 26.64 7.49
CA GLU A 219 -3.40 27.33 6.99
C GLU A 219 -3.84 26.80 5.63
N SER A 220 -2.90 26.53 4.72
CA SER A 220 -3.20 26.00 3.39
C SER A 220 -3.79 24.60 3.46
N ILE A 221 -3.27 23.73 4.34
CA ILE A 221 -3.81 22.39 4.58
C ILE A 221 -5.23 22.48 5.14
N ALA A 222 -5.47 23.35 6.14
CA ALA A 222 -6.80 23.52 6.73
C ALA A 222 -7.81 23.99 5.69
N ARG A 223 -7.47 25.01 4.90
CA ARG A 223 -8.33 25.54 3.83
C ARG A 223 -8.64 24.49 2.76
N ALA A 224 -7.63 23.74 2.32
CA ALA A 224 -7.83 22.67 1.34
C ALA A 224 -8.74 21.56 1.89
N ALA A 225 -8.58 21.19 3.17
CA ALA A 225 -9.43 20.21 3.82
C ALA A 225 -10.89 20.68 3.89
N GLU A 226 -11.14 21.94 4.23
CA GLU A 226 -12.49 22.53 4.27
C GLU A 226 -13.13 22.58 2.87
N GLN A 227 -12.38 22.95 1.84
CA GLN A 227 -12.88 23.03 0.47
C GLN A 227 -13.16 21.66 -0.16
N ALA A 228 -12.31 20.67 0.12
CA ALA A 228 -12.48 19.32 -0.40
C ALA A 228 -13.43 18.46 0.43
N ARG A 229 -13.97 19.00 1.53
CA ARG A 229 -14.86 18.28 2.43
C ARG A 229 -16.09 17.74 1.68
N GLU A 230 -16.68 18.52 0.78
CA GLU A 230 -17.84 18.08 -0.02
C GLU A 230 -17.50 17.02 -1.08
N ILE A 231 -16.27 17.02 -1.61
CA ILE A 231 -15.78 16.03 -2.58
C ILE A 231 -15.75 14.63 -1.96
N LEU A 232 -15.48 14.55 -0.66
CA LEU A 232 -15.40 13.30 0.09
C LEU A 232 -16.77 12.67 0.42
N TYR A 233 -17.87 13.42 0.27
CA TYR A 233 -19.23 12.92 0.50
C TYR A 233 -20.08 12.86 -0.76
N THR A 234 -19.50 13.00 -1.96
CA THR A 234 -20.26 12.79 -3.19
C THR A 234 -20.56 11.30 -3.33
N ASP A 235 -21.81 10.92 -3.06
CA ASP A 235 -22.27 9.54 -3.19
C ASP A 235 -22.28 9.11 -4.67
N PRO A 236 -21.76 7.91 -5.01
CA PRO A 236 -21.84 7.39 -6.37
C PRO A 236 -23.29 7.09 -6.83
N GLU A 237 -24.26 6.98 -5.92
CA GLU A 237 -25.68 6.79 -6.26
C GLU A 237 -26.35 8.09 -6.76
N GLU A 238 -26.00 9.27 -6.23
CA GLU A 238 -26.54 10.56 -6.72
C GLU A 238 -26.06 10.89 -8.14
N ALA A 239 -24.86 10.41 -8.52
CA ALA A 239 -24.33 10.58 -9.87
C ALA A 239 -25.05 9.69 -10.92
N ALA A 240 -25.66 8.58 -10.49
CA ALA A 240 -26.42 7.68 -11.36
C ALA A 240 -27.87 8.14 -11.57
N GLU A 241 -28.52 8.70 -10.54
CA GLU A 241 -29.91 9.18 -10.63
C GLU A 241 -30.04 10.47 -11.46
N GLY A 242 -28.99 11.29 -11.56
CA GLY A 242 -28.98 12.51 -12.38
C GLY A 242 -28.86 12.27 -13.90
N ALA A 243 -28.48 11.05 -14.32
CA ALA A 243 -28.22 10.73 -15.73
C ALA A 243 -29.43 10.10 -16.46
N ASP A 244 -30.48 9.69 -15.74
CA ASP A 244 -31.56 8.85 -16.30
C ASP A 244 -32.96 9.47 -16.17
N ALA A 245 -33.05 10.80 -16.28
CA ALA A 245 -34.33 11.50 -16.47
C ALA A 245 -34.55 11.85 -17.96
N PRO A 246 -35.24 11.00 -18.76
CA PRO A 246 -35.73 11.43 -20.06
C PRO A 246 -36.91 12.38 -19.83
N GLY A 247 -36.74 13.63 -20.25
CA GLY A 247 -37.82 14.61 -20.34
C GLY A 247 -38.92 14.08 -21.26
N SER A 248 -40.01 13.58 -20.68
CA SER A 248 -41.26 13.35 -21.38
C SER A 248 -42.00 14.69 -21.51
N GLY A 249 -41.62 15.44 -22.53
CA GLY A 249 -42.39 16.57 -23.04
C GLY A 249 -43.76 16.10 -23.52
N ARG A 250 -44.79 16.72 -22.95
CA ARG A 250 -46.21 16.53 -23.21
C ARG A 250 -46.58 16.85 -24.67
N GLY A 251 -47.49 16.05 -25.22
CA GLY A 251 -48.41 16.48 -26.29
C GLY A 251 -49.58 17.29 -25.74
#